data_AF-A0A6B9F4A1-F1
#
_entry.id   AF-A0A6B9F4A1-F1
#
_cell.length_a   1.000
_cell.length_b   1.000
_cell.length_c   1.000
_cell.angle_alpha   90.00
_cell.angle_beta   90.00
_cell.angle_gamma   90.00
#
_symmetry.space_group_name_H-M   'P 1'
#
loop_
_entity.id
_entity.type
_entity.pdbx_description
1 polymer ?
#
loop_
_entity_poly.entity_id
_entity_poly.type
_entity_poly.pdbx_seq_one_letter_code
_entity_poly.pdbx_strand_id
1 'polypeptide(L)'
;MFVGHAAVAFAIVAGGAVRRGWTAERVLAVGLLAGAFAALPDVDIAYALVGVAAAASGDALSLATAFWSTGNLVHRAVTHSLILAPPVALVAALAGPARRDTRLGAFALAAGVVVLAWSVSGPLGAVVTVPFVIGAMALGVLARRYTDHAPPTVFAVGLVGLVTHPFGDLVTGEPPAMLYPLDTALVAERLVLAADPTLHLLAAFGVELATVWAAVAVAGAATGLRPRTVVSRRASLGAGYAATVLLIPAPTLDLSYPFVFSVLGVGLVGALPRVRLVGTADGPTVEPPDWVVAGLTGLSAITVAWLAYTVAYVVVG
;
A
#
# COMPACT_ATOMS: atom_id res chain seq x y z
N MET A 1 2.52 1.58 -6.81
CA MET A 1 2.95 0.68 -5.71
C MET A 1 1.78 0.46 -4.77
N PHE A 2 1.31 -0.77 -4.48
CA PHE A 2 0.04 -0.92 -3.74
C PHE A 2 0.17 -1.06 -2.22
N VAL A 3 1.31 -1.52 -1.69
CA VAL A 3 1.43 -1.85 -0.25
C VAL A 3 2.51 -1.02 0.45
N GLY A 4 3.51 -0.54 -0.29
CA GLY A 4 4.68 0.15 0.28
C GLY A 4 4.31 1.42 1.06
N HIS A 5 3.42 2.28 0.54
CA HIS A 5 3.01 3.51 1.23
C HIS A 5 2.35 3.23 2.58
N ALA A 6 1.51 2.19 2.67
CA ALA A 6 0.83 1.80 3.90
C ALA A 6 1.85 1.30 4.93
N ALA A 7 2.84 0.51 4.49
CA ALA A 7 3.93 0.04 5.33
C ALA A 7 4.83 1.19 5.80
N VAL A 8 5.16 2.16 4.94
CA VAL A 8 5.93 3.36 5.30
C VAL A 8 5.20 4.18 6.35
N ALA A 9 3.93 4.52 6.11
CA ALA A 9 3.13 5.31 7.04
C ALA A 9 3.02 4.61 8.40
N PHE A 10 2.74 3.31 8.39
CA PHE A 10 2.76 2.47 9.58
C PHE A 10 4.11 2.59 10.29
N ALA A 11 5.22 2.35 9.60
CA ALA A 11 6.56 2.32 10.18
C ALA A 11 6.95 3.68 10.80
N ILE A 12 6.62 4.79 10.14
CA ILE A 12 6.90 6.15 10.64
C ILE A 12 6.11 6.41 11.93
N VAL A 13 4.79 6.22 11.89
CA VAL A 13 3.92 6.58 13.01
C VAL A 13 4.08 5.61 14.18
N ALA A 14 4.03 4.31 13.93
CA ALA A 14 4.26 3.29 14.95
C ALA A 14 5.69 3.37 15.50
N GLY A 15 6.70 3.60 14.67
CA GLY A 15 8.09 3.75 15.12
C GLY A 15 8.27 4.96 16.04
N GLY A 16 7.59 6.07 15.74
CA GLY A 16 7.51 7.24 16.61
C GLY A 16 6.80 6.97 17.93
N ALA A 17 5.80 6.09 17.95
CA ALA A 17 5.10 5.67 19.16
C ALA A 17 5.93 4.70 20.02
N VAL A 18 6.64 3.74 19.39
CA VAL A 18 7.61 2.84 20.05
C VAL A 18 8.68 3.66 20.77
N ARG A 19 9.26 4.66 20.09
CA ARG A 19 10.27 5.54 20.70
C ARG A 19 9.77 6.34 21.90
N ARG A 20 8.46 6.59 21.98
CA ARG A 20 7.82 7.26 23.11
C ARG A 20 7.39 6.30 24.22
N GLY A 21 7.72 5.01 24.11
CA GLY A 21 7.39 4.00 25.12
C GLY A 21 5.90 3.69 25.21
N TRP A 22 5.14 3.87 24.12
CA TRP A 22 3.72 3.50 24.11
C TRP A 22 3.54 1.99 24.20
N THR A 23 2.40 1.55 24.73
CA THR A 23 2.05 0.12 24.77
C THR A 23 1.93 -0.46 23.37
N ALA A 24 2.24 -1.76 23.21
CA ALA A 24 2.18 -2.45 21.93
C ALA A 24 0.85 -2.25 21.19
N GLU A 25 -0.26 -2.37 21.91
CA GLU A 25 -1.61 -2.16 21.37
C GLU A 25 -1.78 -0.75 20.78
N ARG A 26 -1.36 0.30 21.50
CA ARG A 26 -1.47 1.69 21.03
C ARG A 26 -0.56 1.95 19.84
N VAL A 27 0.64 1.39 19.84
CA VAL A 27 1.58 1.46 18.72
C VAL A 27 0.98 0.85 17.46
N LEU A 28 0.42 -0.36 17.59
CA LEU A 28 -0.19 -1.07 16.47
C LEU A 28 -1.44 -0.34 15.98
N ALA A 29 -2.32 0.13 16.88
CA ALA A 29 -3.52 0.86 16.52
C ALA A 29 -3.22 2.14 15.74
N VAL A 30 -2.28 2.97 16.23
CA VAL A 30 -1.91 4.22 15.56
C VAL A 30 -1.17 3.98 14.24
N GLY A 31 -0.34 2.93 14.18
CA GLY A 31 0.33 2.51 12.96
C GLY A 31 -0.65 2.02 11.89
N LEU A 32 -1.59 1.16 12.28
CA LEU A 32 -2.62 0.64 11.37
C LEU A 32 -3.51 1.77 10.85
N LEU A 33 -3.85 2.73 11.71
CA LEU A 33 -4.58 3.93 11.28
C LEU A 33 -3.77 4.74 10.26
N ALA A 34 -2.48 4.97 10.49
CA ALA A 34 -1.60 5.65 9.54
C ALA A 34 -1.53 4.91 8.19
N GLY A 35 -1.33 3.59 8.23
CA GLY A 35 -1.31 2.74 7.05
C GLY A 35 -2.63 2.76 6.29
N ALA A 36 -3.76 2.78 6.99
CA ALA A 36 -5.08 2.88 6.39
C ALA A 36 -5.30 4.24 5.69
N PHE A 37 -4.83 5.35 6.28
CA PHE A 37 -4.85 6.65 5.59
C PHE A 37 -3.91 6.70 4.39
N ALA A 38 -2.77 6.02 4.44
CA ALA A 38 -1.86 5.92 3.31
C ALA A 38 -2.37 4.99 2.20
N ALA A 39 -3.26 4.04 2.48
CA ALA A 39 -3.93 3.21 1.48
C ALA A 39 -5.28 3.79 1.01
N LEU A 40 -5.79 4.80 1.70
CA LEU A 40 -7.08 5.42 1.41
C LEU A 40 -7.15 5.99 -0.02
N PRO A 41 -6.10 6.66 -0.54
CA PRO A 41 -6.07 7.07 -1.94
C PRO A 41 -6.39 5.97 -2.94
N ASP A 42 -5.99 4.70 -2.68
CA ASP A 42 -6.20 3.57 -3.61
C ASP A 42 -7.65 3.07 -3.66
N VAL A 43 -8.52 3.53 -2.76
CA VAL A 43 -9.95 3.16 -2.77
C VAL A 43 -10.62 3.61 -4.06
N ASP A 44 -10.09 4.64 -4.70
CA ASP A 44 -10.61 5.08 -5.97
C ASP A 44 -10.49 4.02 -7.07
N ILE A 45 -9.56 3.07 -7.05
CA ILE A 45 -9.52 1.94 -8.00
C ILE A 45 -10.85 1.16 -8.03
N ALA A 46 -11.69 1.24 -7.00
CA ALA A 46 -13.07 0.73 -7.06
C ALA A 46 -13.90 1.30 -8.23
N TYR A 47 -13.57 2.49 -8.76
CA TYR A 47 -14.18 3.03 -9.97
C TYR A 47 -13.92 2.12 -11.19
N ALA A 48 -12.87 1.28 -11.18
CA ALA A 48 -12.61 0.21 -12.17
C ALA A 48 -13.84 -0.69 -12.42
N LEU A 49 -14.61 -0.98 -11.37
CA LEU A 49 -15.83 -1.79 -11.45
C LEU A 49 -16.96 -1.06 -12.18
N VAL A 50 -17.01 0.27 -12.09
CA VAL A 50 -17.97 1.10 -12.82
C VAL A 50 -17.64 1.12 -14.33
N GLY A 51 -16.35 1.14 -14.68
CA GLY A 51 -15.90 0.99 -16.07
C GLY A 51 -16.32 -0.34 -16.70
N VAL A 52 -16.21 -1.43 -15.94
CA VAL A 52 -16.68 -2.77 -16.35
C VAL A 52 -18.20 -2.81 -16.56
N ALA A 53 -18.97 -2.13 -15.71
CA ALA A 53 -20.43 -2.06 -15.85
C ALA A 53 -20.89 -1.17 -17.02
N ALA A 54 -20.16 -0.09 -17.31
CA ALA A 54 -20.46 0.85 -18.40
C ALA A 54 -20.07 0.31 -19.79
N ALA A 55 -19.13 -0.65 -19.87
CA ALA A 55 -18.73 -1.31 -21.11
C ALA A 55 -19.84 -2.15 -21.77
N ALA A 56 -21.01 -2.28 -21.14
CA ALA A 56 -22.16 -2.98 -21.69
C ALA A 56 -22.84 -2.27 -22.89
N SER A 57 -22.44 -1.04 -23.24
CA SER A 57 -23.12 -0.22 -24.27
C SER A 57 -22.23 0.38 -25.37
N GLY A 58 -20.97 -0.03 -25.49
CA GLY A 58 -20.03 0.40 -26.55
C GLY A 58 -18.94 -0.63 -26.85
N ASP A 59 -18.00 -0.32 -27.77
CA ASP A 59 -16.82 -1.19 -27.96
C ASP A 59 -16.00 -1.21 -26.66
N ALA A 60 -15.98 -2.36 -26.00
CA ALA A 60 -15.47 -2.53 -24.65
C ALA A 60 -14.00 -2.11 -24.54
N LEU A 61 -13.24 -2.25 -25.62
CA LEU A 61 -11.82 -1.89 -25.65
C LEU A 61 -11.59 -0.38 -25.71
N SER A 62 -12.39 0.37 -26.48
CA SER A 62 -12.26 1.83 -26.55
C SER A 62 -12.76 2.52 -25.28
N LEU A 63 -13.85 2.00 -24.69
CA LEU A 63 -14.36 2.49 -23.40
C LEU A 63 -13.38 2.19 -22.26
N ALA A 64 -12.84 0.96 -22.21
CA ALA A 64 -11.81 0.59 -21.25
C ALA A 64 -10.54 1.44 -21.43
N THR A 65 -10.09 1.68 -22.65
CA THR A 65 -8.88 2.50 -22.90
C THR A 65 -9.08 3.94 -22.44
N ALA A 66 -10.18 4.60 -22.81
CA ALA A 66 -10.51 5.94 -22.36
C ALA A 66 -10.70 6.01 -20.83
N PHE A 67 -11.26 4.96 -20.25
CA PHE A 67 -11.47 4.82 -18.82
C PHE A 67 -10.15 4.65 -18.05
N TRP A 68 -9.23 3.81 -18.52
CA TRP A 68 -7.92 3.61 -17.90
C TRP A 68 -7.01 4.82 -18.10
N SER A 69 -7.02 5.43 -19.28
CA SER A 69 -6.21 6.63 -19.55
C SER A 69 -6.68 7.84 -18.74
N THR A 70 -8.00 8.03 -18.58
CA THR A 70 -8.55 9.19 -17.83
C THR A 70 -8.62 8.93 -16.33
N GLY A 71 -8.93 7.71 -15.93
CA GLY A 71 -8.97 7.30 -14.52
C GLY A 71 -7.60 7.39 -13.87
N ASN A 72 -6.54 6.92 -14.54
CA ASN A 72 -5.17 7.06 -14.05
C ASN A 72 -4.76 8.53 -13.90
N LEU A 73 -5.22 9.44 -14.76
CA LEU A 73 -4.92 10.87 -14.65
C LEU A 73 -5.62 11.54 -13.46
N VAL A 74 -6.91 11.23 -13.22
CA VAL A 74 -7.66 11.83 -12.12
C VAL A 74 -7.28 11.23 -10.76
N HIS A 75 -7.07 9.91 -10.69
CA HIS A 75 -6.53 9.19 -9.52
C HIS A 75 -5.19 9.80 -9.08
N ARG A 76 -4.24 9.95 -10.01
CA ARG A 76 -2.89 10.44 -9.72
C ARG A 76 -2.81 11.96 -9.53
N ALA A 77 -3.94 12.66 -9.61
CA ALA A 77 -4.06 14.07 -9.29
C ALA A 77 -4.71 14.28 -7.92
N VAL A 78 -5.99 13.92 -7.77
CA VAL A 78 -6.77 14.29 -6.59
C VAL A 78 -6.28 13.56 -5.34
N THR A 79 -6.14 12.23 -5.40
CA THR A 79 -5.87 11.41 -4.21
C THR A 79 -4.39 11.39 -3.82
N HIS A 80 -3.52 11.84 -4.72
CA HIS A 80 -2.09 12.03 -4.51
C HIS A 80 -1.69 13.48 -4.15
N SER A 81 -2.67 14.38 -3.98
CA SER A 81 -2.41 15.78 -3.69
C SER A 81 -1.96 16.02 -2.24
N LEU A 82 -0.77 16.62 -2.10
CA LEU A 82 -0.27 17.12 -0.82
C LEU A 82 -1.06 18.33 -0.31
N ILE A 83 -1.72 19.07 -1.21
CA ILE A 83 -2.57 20.22 -0.85
C ILE A 83 -3.92 19.75 -0.30
N LEU A 84 -4.47 18.66 -0.84
CA LEU A 84 -5.73 18.08 -0.36
C LEU A 84 -5.54 17.16 0.85
N ALA A 85 -4.32 16.70 1.15
CA ALA A 85 -4.06 15.87 2.32
C ALA A 85 -4.49 16.53 3.66
N PRO A 86 -4.15 17.80 3.98
CA PRO A 86 -4.64 18.46 5.18
C PRO A 86 -6.17 18.58 5.31
N PRO A 87 -6.94 19.10 4.33
CA PRO A 87 -8.39 19.19 4.47
C PRO A 87 -9.03 17.80 4.58
N VAL A 88 -8.52 16.77 3.90
CA VAL A 88 -9.06 15.41 4.00
C VAL A 88 -8.73 14.76 5.36
N ALA A 89 -7.52 14.95 5.88
CA ALA A 89 -7.19 14.54 7.25
C ALA A 89 -8.09 15.24 8.30
N LEU A 90 -8.41 16.52 8.05
CA LEU A 90 -9.31 17.29 8.91
C LEU A 90 -10.76 16.77 8.84
N VAL A 91 -11.26 16.39 7.66
CA VAL A 91 -12.55 15.70 7.50
C VAL A 91 -12.61 14.48 8.42
N ALA A 92 -11.58 13.63 8.41
CA ALA A 92 -11.54 12.45 9.26
C ALA A 92 -11.53 12.80 10.76
N ALA A 93 -10.72 13.78 11.17
CA ALA A 93 -10.65 14.22 12.56
C ALA A 93 -11.99 14.78 13.07
N LEU A 94 -12.76 15.45 12.21
CA LEU A 94 -14.06 16.05 12.53
C LEU A 94 -15.23 15.06 12.42
N ALA A 95 -15.09 13.97 11.65
CA ALA A 95 -16.14 12.96 11.47
C ALA A 95 -16.36 12.08 12.72
N GLY A 96 -15.28 11.80 13.48
CA GLY A 96 -15.34 10.95 14.67
C GLY A 96 -16.20 11.49 15.83
N PRO A 97 -16.05 12.77 16.24
CA PRO A 97 -16.80 13.34 17.35
C PRO A 97 -18.33 13.24 17.23
N ALA A 98 -19.01 13.20 18.39
CA ALA A 98 -20.47 13.09 18.47
C ALA A 98 -21.22 14.43 18.34
N ARG A 99 -20.49 15.57 18.39
CA ARG A 99 -21.09 16.90 18.35
C ARG A 99 -21.58 17.22 16.94
N ARG A 100 -22.83 17.70 16.85
CA ARG A 100 -23.50 18.01 15.58
C ARG A 100 -22.71 19.03 14.76
N ASP A 101 -22.24 20.11 15.37
CA ASP A 101 -21.54 21.19 14.69
C ASP A 101 -20.22 20.71 14.07
N THR A 102 -19.50 19.83 14.76
CA THR A 102 -18.25 19.24 14.27
C THR A 102 -18.51 18.34 13.05
N ARG A 103 -19.60 17.56 13.08
CA ARG A 103 -20.01 16.72 11.94
C ARG A 103 -20.45 17.56 10.73
N LEU A 104 -21.20 18.63 10.97
CA LEU A 104 -21.57 19.58 9.91
C LEU A 104 -20.32 20.20 9.28
N GLY A 105 -19.31 20.55 10.09
CA GLY A 105 -18.01 20.98 9.60
C GLY A 105 -17.30 19.93 8.74
N ALA A 106 -17.32 18.65 9.14
CA ALA A 106 -16.77 17.56 8.34
C ALA A 106 -17.47 17.42 6.98
N PHE A 107 -18.81 17.45 6.96
CA PHE A 107 -19.60 17.37 5.73
C PHE A 107 -19.38 18.58 4.82
N ALA A 108 -19.36 19.79 5.39
CA ALA A 108 -19.12 21.01 4.62
C ALA A 108 -17.72 20.99 3.99
N LEU A 109 -16.71 20.56 4.74
CA LEU A 109 -15.34 20.44 4.23
C LEU A 109 -15.23 19.35 3.15
N ALA A 110 -15.83 18.18 3.38
CA ALA A 110 -15.86 17.10 2.39
C ALA A 110 -16.56 17.53 1.09
N ALA A 111 -17.71 18.20 1.21
CA ALA A 111 -18.41 18.77 0.06
C ALA A 111 -17.57 19.82 -0.67
N GLY A 112 -16.86 20.68 0.07
CA GLY A 112 -15.92 21.65 -0.50
C GLY A 112 -14.80 21.00 -1.31
N VAL A 113 -14.20 19.92 -0.81
CA VAL A 113 -13.17 19.15 -1.55
C VAL A 113 -13.74 18.52 -2.81
N VAL A 114 -14.94 17.95 -2.76
CA VAL A 114 -15.63 17.38 -3.93
C VAL A 114 -15.97 18.46 -4.96
N VAL A 115 -16.50 19.62 -4.53
CA VAL A 115 -16.82 20.74 -5.42
C VAL A 115 -15.56 21.30 -6.07
N LEU A 116 -14.46 21.44 -5.31
CA LEU A 116 -13.17 21.84 -5.87
C LEU A 116 -12.71 20.86 -6.94
N ALA A 117 -12.72 19.56 -6.64
CA ALA A 117 -12.33 18.53 -7.59
C ALA A 117 -13.21 18.52 -8.85
N TRP A 118 -14.51 18.75 -8.69
CA TRP A 118 -15.44 18.91 -9.79
C TRP A 118 -15.12 20.14 -10.65
N SER A 119 -14.81 21.28 -10.03
CA SER A 119 -14.55 22.53 -10.75
C SER A 119 -13.26 22.49 -11.59
N VAL A 120 -12.27 21.71 -11.16
CA VAL A 120 -10.95 21.62 -11.81
C VAL A 120 -10.88 20.43 -12.76
N SER A 121 -11.40 19.27 -12.36
CA SER A 121 -11.28 18.00 -13.08
C SER A 121 -12.62 17.46 -13.62
N GLY A 122 -13.70 18.25 -13.53
CA GLY A 122 -15.03 17.88 -14.02
C GLY A 122 -15.72 16.77 -13.24
N PRO A 123 -16.78 16.15 -13.81
CA PRO A 123 -17.55 15.09 -13.16
C PRO A 123 -16.72 13.90 -12.68
N LEU A 124 -15.69 13.52 -13.43
CA LEU A 124 -14.82 12.40 -13.05
C LEU A 124 -14.01 12.71 -11.78
N GLY A 125 -13.50 13.95 -11.65
CA GLY A 125 -12.88 14.44 -10.43
C GLY A 125 -13.77 14.26 -9.21
N ALA A 126 -15.06 14.63 -9.33
CA ALA A 126 -16.03 14.45 -8.25
C ALA A 126 -16.23 12.96 -7.91
N VAL A 127 -16.41 12.10 -8.93
CA VAL A 127 -16.64 10.65 -8.75
C VAL A 127 -15.49 9.97 -8.03
N VAL A 128 -14.24 10.34 -8.31
CA VAL A 128 -13.04 9.83 -7.63
C VAL A 128 -12.93 10.40 -6.20
N THR A 129 -13.27 11.68 -6.02
CA THR A 129 -13.13 12.36 -4.72
C THR A 129 -14.14 11.86 -3.68
N VAL A 130 -15.36 11.52 -4.10
CA VAL A 130 -16.43 11.05 -3.20
C VAL A 130 -16.02 9.82 -2.37
N PRO A 131 -15.59 8.67 -2.94
CA PRO A 131 -15.17 7.52 -2.15
C PRO A 131 -13.93 7.83 -1.29
N PHE A 132 -13.03 8.69 -1.76
CA PHE A 132 -11.86 9.15 -1.01
C PHE A 132 -12.27 9.89 0.28
N VAL A 133 -13.15 10.89 0.21
CA VAL A 133 -13.60 11.64 1.40
C VAL A 133 -14.53 10.81 2.30
N ILE A 134 -15.33 9.91 1.72
CA ILE A 134 -16.15 8.96 2.50
C ILE A 134 -15.25 8.00 3.28
N GLY A 135 -14.21 7.47 2.65
CA GLY A 135 -13.23 6.61 3.33
C GLY A 135 -12.49 7.36 4.45
N ALA A 136 -12.13 8.63 4.24
CA ALA A 136 -11.57 9.47 5.30
C ALA A 136 -12.53 9.63 6.50
N MET A 137 -13.81 9.92 6.24
CA MET A 137 -14.84 9.99 7.29
C MET A 137 -15.00 8.65 8.01
N ALA A 138 -15.04 7.53 7.27
CA ALA A 138 -15.13 6.20 7.84
C ALA A 138 -13.94 5.89 8.75
N LEU A 139 -12.71 6.18 8.33
CA LEU A 139 -11.52 6.03 9.16
C LEU A 139 -11.59 6.91 10.42
N GLY A 140 -12.10 8.14 10.33
CA GLY A 140 -12.34 9.00 11.48
C GLY A 140 -13.34 8.43 12.49
N VAL A 141 -14.46 7.88 11.99
CA VAL A 141 -15.47 7.20 12.82
C VAL A 141 -14.92 5.93 13.44
N LEU A 142 -14.19 5.11 12.69
CA LEU A 142 -13.56 3.88 13.16
C LEU A 142 -12.50 4.19 14.23
N ALA A 143 -11.65 5.18 14.00
CA ALA A 143 -10.66 5.63 14.97
C ALA A 143 -11.34 6.03 16.29
N ARG A 144 -12.45 6.77 16.24
CA ARG A 144 -13.18 7.13 17.46
C ARG A 144 -13.86 5.94 18.14
N ARG A 145 -14.33 4.96 17.35
CA ARG A 145 -15.06 3.79 17.88
C ARG A 145 -14.13 2.77 18.53
N TYR A 146 -12.94 2.60 17.98
CA TYR A 146 -12.02 1.52 18.36
C TYR A 146 -10.75 2.00 19.04
N THR A 147 -10.55 3.31 19.19
CA THR A 147 -9.39 3.89 19.88
C THR A 147 -9.78 5.09 20.73
N ASP A 148 -8.96 5.39 21.74
CA ASP A 148 -9.10 6.59 22.58
C ASP A 148 -8.40 7.82 21.99
N HIS A 149 -8.03 7.80 20.71
CA HIS A 149 -7.30 8.90 20.09
C HIS A 149 -8.15 10.16 19.94
N ALA A 150 -7.60 11.29 20.36
CA ALA A 150 -8.24 12.60 20.21
C ALA A 150 -8.23 13.05 18.74
N PRO A 151 -9.16 13.93 18.32
CA PRO A 151 -9.20 14.46 16.95
C PRO A 151 -7.87 15.01 16.42
N PRO A 152 -7.05 15.74 17.20
CA PRO A 152 -5.73 16.20 16.73
C PRO A 152 -4.77 15.04 16.41
N THR A 153 -4.89 13.92 17.13
CA THR A 153 -4.09 12.71 16.85
C THR A 153 -4.54 12.07 15.54
N VAL A 154 -5.85 11.94 15.32
CA VAL A 154 -6.40 11.43 14.06
C VAL A 154 -5.99 12.32 12.88
N PHE A 155 -6.04 13.63 13.05
CA PHE A 155 -5.55 14.60 12.06
C PHE A 155 -4.07 14.39 11.74
N ALA A 156 -3.20 14.36 12.75
CA ALA A 156 -1.77 14.23 12.54
C ALA A 156 -1.40 12.88 11.89
N VAL A 157 -2.02 11.79 12.34
CA VAL A 157 -1.81 10.44 11.80
C VAL A 157 -2.32 10.35 10.37
N GLY A 158 -3.51 10.89 10.10
CA GLY A 158 -4.08 10.91 8.76
C GLY A 158 -3.28 11.77 7.80
N LEU A 159 -2.77 12.92 8.26
CA LEU A 159 -1.90 13.77 7.47
C LEU A 159 -0.59 13.04 7.10
N VAL A 160 0.05 12.35 8.05
CA VAL A 160 1.26 11.56 7.75
C VAL A 160 0.94 10.48 6.72
N GLY A 161 -0.14 9.72 6.91
CA GLY A 161 -0.54 8.67 5.96
C GLY A 161 -0.74 9.23 4.54
N LEU A 162 -1.59 10.25 4.41
CA LEU A 162 -1.90 10.89 3.12
C LEU A 162 -0.68 11.53 2.46
N VAL A 163 0.18 12.20 3.23
CA VAL A 163 1.40 12.84 2.69
C VAL A 163 2.43 11.81 2.25
N THR A 164 2.53 10.65 2.91
CA THR A 164 3.49 9.61 2.50
C THR A 164 3.06 8.84 1.27
N HIS A 165 1.76 8.80 0.97
CA HIS A 165 1.20 8.05 -0.15
C HIS A 165 1.85 8.36 -1.52
N PRO A 166 1.87 9.62 -2.00
CA PRO A 166 2.26 9.90 -3.39
C PRO A 166 3.73 9.64 -3.70
N PHE A 167 4.59 9.59 -2.68
CA PHE A 167 6.01 9.32 -2.86
C PHE A 167 6.30 7.87 -3.26
N GLY A 168 5.38 6.94 -2.94
CA GLY A 168 5.52 5.56 -3.37
C GLY A 168 5.57 5.42 -4.89
N ASP A 169 4.87 6.29 -5.61
CA ASP A 169 4.71 6.17 -7.05
C ASP A 169 5.86 6.76 -7.87
N LEU A 170 6.77 7.49 -7.23
CA LEU A 170 7.90 8.17 -7.88
C LEU A 170 8.86 7.22 -8.60
N VAL A 171 8.92 5.95 -8.19
CA VAL A 171 9.83 4.94 -8.74
C VAL A 171 9.13 3.89 -9.61
N THR A 172 7.81 3.85 -9.66
CA THR A 172 7.06 2.82 -10.41
C THR A 172 6.24 3.34 -11.58
N GLY A 173 5.98 4.64 -11.68
CA GLY A 173 5.19 5.21 -12.77
C GLY A 173 5.53 6.66 -13.04
N GLU A 174 4.72 7.33 -13.86
CA GLU A 174 4.79 8.79 -14.00
C GLU A 174 4.58 9.48 -12.63
N PRO A 175 5.30 10.57 -12.31
CA PRO A 175 5.07 11.28 -11.06
C PRO A 175 3.63 11.78 -10.94
N PRO A 176 2.99 11.60 -9.77
CA PRO A 176 1.65 12.13 -9.53
C PRO A 176 1.65 13.67 -9.48
N ALA A 177 0.50 14.29 -9.74
CA ALA A 177 0.32 15.74 -9.63
C ALA A 177 0.19 16.18 -8.17
N MET A 178 1.31 16.10 -7.42
CA MET A 178 1.36 16.30 -5.97
C MET A 178 0.87 17.69 -5.50
N LEU A 179 0.88 18.69 -6.37
CA LEU A 179 0.42 20.05 -6.07
C LEU A 179 -1.00 20.35 -6.60
N TYR A 180 -1.74 19.35 -7.06
CA TYR A 180 -3.14 19.52 -7.48
C TYR A 180 -3.93 20.28 -6.39
N PRO A 181 -4.76 21.29 -6.73
CA PRO A 181 -5.21 21.67 -8.06
C PRO A 181 -4.30 22.68 -8.81
N LEU A 182 -3.11 22.97 -8.29
CA LEU A 182 -2.16 23.84 -8.98
C LEU A 182 -1.57 23.11 -10.19
N ASP A 183 -1.47 23.81 -11.31
CA ASP A 183 -0.86 23.32 -12.55
C ASP A 183 0.66 23.47 -12.49
N THR A 184 1.28 22.87 -11.47
CA THR A 184 2.72 22.93 -11.24
C THR A 184 3.21 21.56 -10.76
N ALA A 185 4.21 21.02 -11.45
CA ALA A 185 4.83 19.76 -11.06
C ALA A 185 5.84 20.00 -9.93
N LEU A 186 5.70 19.28 -8.81
CA LEU A 186 6.74 19.20 -7.79
C LEU A 186 7.90 18.32 -8.27
N VAL A 187 7.57 17.22 -8.94
CA VAL A 187 8.51 16.27 -9.55
C VAL A 187 8.03 16.05 -10.98
N ALA A 188 8.83 16.47 -11.95
CA ALA A 188 8.46 16.41 -13.37
C ALA A 188 8.74 15.05 -14.02
N GLU A 189 9.76 14.34 -13.54
CA GLU A 189 10.22 13.09 -14.12
C GLU A 189 10.30 11.97 -13.07
N ARG A 190 10.10 10.73 -13.52
CA ARG A 190 10.23 9.54 -12.69
C ARG A 190 11.64 9.45 -12.12
N LEU A 191 11.74 9.01 -10.87
CA LEU A 191 13.03 8.72 -10.26
C LEU A 191 13.57 7.39 -10.79
N VAL A 192 14.57 7.46 -11.66
CA VAL A 192 15.23 6.30 -12.28
C VAL A 192 16.34 5.80 -11.37
N LEU A 193 16.15 4.62 -10.77
CA LEU A 193 17.12 3.99 -9.85
C LEU A 193 18.27 3.28 -10.58
N ALA A 194 18.05 2.85 -11.82
CA ALA A 194 19.06 2.21 -12.67
C ALA A 194 18.72 2.48 -14.14
N ALA A 195 19.76 2.59 -14.99
CA ALA A 195 19.57 2.79 -16.43
C ALA A 195 18.99 1.55 -17.12
N ASP A 196 19.31 0.35 -16.63
CA ASP A 196 18.72 -0.89 -17.10
C ASP A 196 17.26 -1.00 -16.60
N PRO A 197 16.27 -1.21 -17.49
CA PRO A 197 14.85 -1.27 -17.11
C PRO A 197 14.51 -2.39 -16.12
N THR A 198 15.23 -3.52 -16.17
CA THR A 198 15.01 -4.66 -15.27
C THR A 198 15.59 -4.37 -13.90
N LEU A 199 16.82 -3.86 -13.84
CA LEU A 199 17.43 -3.42 -12.58
C LEU A 199 16.64 -2.28 -11.95
N HIS A 200 16.03 -1.39 -12.73
CA HIS A 200 15.15 -0.35 -12.21
C HIS A 200 13.91 -0.95 -11.54
N LEU A 201 13.23 -1.90 -12.19
CA LEU A 201 12.10 -2.63 -11.60
C LEU A 201 12.53 -3.36 -10.32
N LEU A 202 13.65 -4.09 -10.35
CA LEU A 202 14.14 -4.83 -9.19
C LEU A 202 14.53 -3.90 -8.04
N ALA A 203 15.10 -2.73 -8.33
CA ALA A 203 15.40 -1.72 -7.32
C ALA A 203 14.11 -1.13 -6.73
N ALA A 204 13.11 -0.80 -7.55
CA ALA A 204 11.81 -0.32 -7.08
C ALA A 204 11.11 -1.35 -6.20
N PHE A 205 11.09 -2.62 -6.61
CA PHE A 205 10.57 -3.73 -5.79
C PHE A 205 11.36 -3.90 -4.48
N GLY A 206 12.68 -3.75 -4.53
CA GLY A 206 13.54 -3.78 -3.34
C GLY A 206 13.21 -2.65 -2.35
N VAL A 207 12.91 -1.45 -2.85
CA VAL A 207 12.43 -0.33 -2.03
C VAL A 207 11.09 -0.68 -1.37
N GLU A 208 10.10 -1.18 -2.13
CA GLU A 208 8.84 -1.64 -1.54
C GLU A 208 9.06 -2.67 -0.44
N LEU A 209 9.89 -3.68 -0.71
CA LEU A 209 10.19 -4.74 0.23
C LEU A 209 10.88 -4.21 1.50
N ALA A 210 11.78 -3.24 1.37
CA ALA A 210 12.42 -2.58 2.49
C ALA A 210 11.39 -1.85 3.38
N THR A 211 10.38 -1.21 2.78
CA THR A 211 9.31 -0.55 3.55
C THR A 211 8.45 -1.54 4.33
N VAL A 212 8.13 -2.69 3.74
CA VAL A 212 7.41 -3.78 4.42
C VAL A 212 8.25 -4.33 5.59
N TRP A 213 9.55 -4.55 5.38
CA TRP A 213 10.45 -4.97 6.46
C TRP A 213 10.61 -3.92 7.55
N ALA A 214 10.58 -2.62 7.21
CA ALA A 214 10.58 -1.55 8.21
C ALA A 214 9.32 -1.62 9.09
N ALA A 215 8.15 -1.86 8.50
CA ALA A 215 6.92 -2.07 9.26
C ALA A 215 7.00 -3.31 10.16
N VAL A 216 7.52 -4.43 9.65
CA VAL A 216 7.75 -5.66 10.43
C VAL A 216 8.73 -5.41 11.58
N ALA A 217 9.81 -4.67 11.36
CA ALA A 217 10.79 -4.34 12.39
C ALA A 217 10.17 -3.50 13.50
N VAL A 218 9.35 -2.51 13.16
CA VAL A 218 8.62 -1.68 14.11
C VAL A 218 7.58 -2.49 14.88
N ALA A 219 6.82 -3.35 14.22
CA ALA A 219 5.88 -4.26 14.88
C ALA A 219 6.60 -5.24 15.83
N GLY A 220 7.76 -5.75 15.42
CA GLY A 220 8.63 -6.58 16.26
C GLY A 220 9.15 -5.84 17.48
N ALA A 221 9.59 -4.59 17.32
CA ALA A 221 10.01 -3.75 18.43
C ALA A 221 8.86 -3.45 19.42
N ALA A 222 7.63 -3.29 18.92
CA ALA A 222 6.45 -3.04 19.74
C ALA A 222 5.99 -4.29 20.52
N THR A 223 6.09 -5.47 19.91
CA THR A 223 5.51 -6.73 20.43
C THR A 223 6.54 -7.67 21.06
N GLY A 224 7.83 -7.38 20.91
CA GLY A 224 8.92 -8.29 21.27
C GLY A 224 9.14 -9.43 20.26
N LEU A 225 8.40 -9.45 19.14
CA LEU A 225 8.55 -10.46 18.11
C LEU A 225 9.92 -10.35 17.41
N ARG A 226 10.64 -11.48 17.33
CA ARG A 226 11.93 -11.60 16.66
C ARG A 226 11.78 -12.41 15.37
N PRO A 227 11.73 -11.79 14.18
CA PRO A 227 11.50 -12.52 12.93
C PRO A 227 12.44 -13.71 12.70
N ARG A 228 13.72 -13.56 13.08
CA ARG A 228 14.75 -14.59 12.91
C ARG A 228 14.47 -15.90 13.66
N THR A 229 13.66 -15.87 14.73
CA THR A 229 13.32 -17.06 15.50
C THR A 229 12.01 -17.71 15.04
N VAL A 230 11.27 -17.04 14.15
CA VAL A 230 9.92 -17.44 13.71
C VAL A 230 9.92 -17.89 12.24
N VAL A 231 10.80 -17.33 11.41
CA VAL A 231 10.93 -17.67 9.99
C VAL A 231 11.38 -19.12 9.81
N SER A 232 10.63 -19.87 8.99
CA SER A 232 10.98 -21.24 8.63
C SER A 232 12.12 -21.30 7.62
N ARG A 233 12.95 -22.35 7.70
CA ARG A 233 13.99 -22.65 6.68
C ARG A 233 13.42 -22.77 5.27
N ARG A 234 12.12 -23.08 5.14
CA ARG A 234 11.42 -23.13 3.85
C ARG A 234 11.49 -21.83 3.05
N ALA A 235 11.74 -20.68 3.69
CA ALA A 235 11.99 -19.43 2.98
C ALA A 235 13.13 -19.54 1.96
N SER A 236 14.12 -20.42 2.19
CA SER A 236 15.20 -20.69 1.24
C SER A 236 14.74 -21.29 -0.09
N LEU A 237 13.54 -21.89 -0.16
CA LEU A 237 12.97 -22.38 -1.42
C LEU A 237 12.76 -21.26 -2.44
N GLY A 238 12.65 -20.00 -1.98
CA GLY A 238 12.61 -18.85 -2.87
C GLY A 238 13.85 -18.70 -3.75
N ALA A 239 15.00 -19.26 -3.37
CA ALA A 239 16.21 -19.24 -4.18
C ALA A 239 16.03 -19.92 -5.54
N GLY A 240 15.12 -20.91 -5.64
CA GLY A 240 14.77 -21.56 -6.90
C GLY A 240 14.19 -20.61 -7.95
N TYR A 241 13.67 -19.44 -7.53
CA TYR A 241 13.13 -18.43 -8.43
C TYR A 241 14.21 -17.83 -9.38
N ALA A 242 15.50 -17.96 -9.05
CA ALA A 242 16.60 -17.59 -9.95
C ALA A 242 16.51 -18.26 -11.33
N ALA A 243 15.99 -19.49 -11.40
CA ALA A 243 15.84 -20.22 -12.67
C ALA A 243 14.92 -19.50 -13.67
N THR A 244 14.02 -18.64 -13.20
CA THR A 244 13.08 -17.91 -14.06
C THR A 244 13.77 -16.90 -14.97
N VAL A 245 14.98 -16.44 -14.65
CA VAL A 245 15.82 -15.60 -15.54
C VAL A 245 16.00 -16.25 -16.92
N LEU A 246 16.01 -17.59 -16.99
CA LEU A 246 16.18 -18.34 -18.24
C LEU A 246 14.86 -18.66 -18.96
N LEU A 247 13.72 -18.46 -18.29
CA LEU A 247 12.41 -18.97 -18.72
C LEU A 247 11.40 -17.87 -19.06
N ILE A 248 11.60 -16.68 -18.48
CA ILE A 248 10.68 -15.55 -18.60
C ILE A 248 11.47 -14.36 -19.16
N PRO A 249 10.91 -13.58 -20.10
CA PRO A 249 11.52 -12.33 -20.54
C PRO A 249 11.88 -11.43 -19.35
N ALA A 250 12.99 -10.69 -19.48
CA ALA A 250 13.44 -9.78 -18.45
C ALA A 250 12.32 -8.76 -18.12
N PRO A 251 11.86 -8.69 -16.86
CA PRO A 251 10.70 -7.90 -16.51
C PRO A 251 11.08 -6.42 -16.42
N THR A 252 10.22 -5.55 -16.94
CA THR A 252 10.37 -4.09 -16.85
C THR A 252 9.14 -3.49 -16.16
N LEU A 253 9.13 -2.19 -15.88
CA LEU A 253 7.91 -1.54 -15.35
C LEU A 253 6.72 -1.70 -16.30
N ASP A 254 6.95 -1.64 -17.62
CA ASP A 254 5.92 -1.80 -18.65
C ASP A 254 5.36 -3.22 -18.70
N LEU A 255 6.16 -4.23 -18.31
CA LEU A 255 5.78 -5.64 -18.25
C LEU A 255 6.11 -6.26 -16.89
N SER A 256 5.62 -5.65 -15.82
CA SER A 256 5.95 -6.02 -14.44
C SER A 256 5.09 -7.15 -13.86
N TYR A 257 3.86 -7.31 -14.36
CA TYR A 257 2.90 -8.26 -13.77
C TYR A 257 3.35 -9.72 -13.74
N PRO A 258 4.05 -10.29 -14.77
CA PRO A 258 4.48 -11.70 -14.70
C PRO A 258 5.48 -11.91 -13.56
N PHE A 259 6.41 -10.98 -13.37
CA PHE A 259 7.37 -11.00 -12.28
C PHE A 259 6.68 -10.85 -10.94
N VAL A 260 5.85 -9.80 -10.77
CA VAL A 260 5.17 -9.52 -9.50
C VAL A 260 4.27 -10.69 -9.06
N PHE A 261 3.43 -11.22 -9.95
CA PHE A 261 2.55 -12.33 -9.58
C PHE A 261 3.32 -13.61 -9.25
N SER A 262 4.35 -13.93 -10.03
CA SER A 262 5.13 -15.16 -9.80
C SER A 262 6.00 -15.07 -8.54
N VAL A 263 6.63 -13.92 -8.26
CA VAL A 263 7.42 -13.73 -7.03
C VAL A 263 6.52 -13.71 -5.79
N LEU A 264 5.34 -13.09 -5.86
CA LEU A 264 4.35 -13.16 -4.77
C LEU A 264 3.84 -14.60 -4.56
N GLY A 265 3.69 -15.36 -5.65
CA GLY A 265 3.36 -16.79 -5.60
C GLY A 265 4.38 -17.61 -4.80
N VAL A 266 5.67 -17.26 -4.85
CA VAL A 266 6.72 -17.88 -3.99
C VAL A 266 6.42 -17.66 -2.50
N GLY A 267 5.79 -16.55 -2.14
CA GLY A 267 5.37 -16.27 -0.76
C GLY A 267 4.41 -17.31 -0.18
N LEU A 268 3.66 -18.03 -1.03
CA LEU A 268 2.75 -19.10 -0.59
C LEU A 268 3.47 -20.27 0.09
N VAL A 269 4.79 -20.39 -0.06
CA VAL A 269 5.62 -21.32 0.71
C VAL A 269 5.44 -21.16 2.22
N GLY A 270 5.15 -19.93 2.68
CA GLY A 270 4.84 -19.66 4.08
C GLY A 270 3.56 -20.34 4.58
N ALA A 271 2.56 -20.49 3.71
CA ALA A 271 1.28 -21.11 4.03
C ALA A 271 1.31 -22.65 4.01
N LEU A 272 2.40 -23.26 3.53
CA LEU A 272 2.50 -24.72 3.44
C LEU A 272 2.45 -25.36 4.84
N PRO A 273 1.63 -26.41 5.05
CA PRO A 273 1.52 -27.07 6.35
C PRO A 273 2.83 -27.75 6.76
N ARG A 274 3.03 -27.91 8.07
CA ARG A 274 4.12 -28.73 8.61
C ARG A 274 3.66 -30.18 8.62
N VAL A 275 4.24 -30.97 7.72
CA VAL A 275 3.97 -32.41 7.64
C VAL A 275 5.06 -33.13 8.40
N ARG A 276 4.70 -33.88 9.45
CA ARG A 276 5.59 -34.82 10.13
C ARG A 276 5.18 -36.23 9.77
N LEU A 277 5.96 -36.85 8.88
CA LEU A 277 5.66 -38.18 8.35
C LEU A 277 6.17 -39.32 9.25
N VAL A 278 7.14 -39.06 10.12
CA VAL A 278 7.79 -40.08 10.97
C VAL A 278 8.09 -39.48 12.35
N GLY A 279 7.62 -40.11 13.43
CA GLY A 279 8.11 -39.82 14.79
C GLY A 279 7.09 -39.58 15.92
N THR A 280 5.80 -39.84 15.73
CA THR A 280 4.80 -39.74 16.82
C THR A 280 4.05 -41.05 16.99
N ALA A 281 3.76 -41.43 18.24
CA ALA A 281 2.98 -42.64 18.57
C ALA A 281 1.59 -42.66 17.91
N ASP A 282 1.08 -41.48 17.53
CA ASP A 282 -0.24 -41.25 16.96
C ASP A 282 -0.27 -41.19 15.41
N GLY A 283 0.84 -41.51 14.72
CA GLY A 283 0.92 -41.50 13.25
C GLY A 283 1.29 -40.13 12.64
N PRO A 284 1.20 -39.96 11.31
CA PRO A 284 1.61 -38.74 10.62
C PRO A 284 0.68 -37.56 10.96
N THR A 285 1.26 -36.39 11.26
CA THR A 285 0.50 -35.17 11.58
C THR A 285 0.70 -34.08 10.54
N VAL A 286 -0.38 -33.34 10.28
CA VAL A 286 -0.40 -32.17 9.40
C VAL A 286 -0.89 -30.98 10.21
N GLU A 287 0.03 -30.09 10.55
CA GLU A 287 -0.28 -28.89 11.34
C GLU A 287 -0.27 -27.65 10.42
N PRO A 288 -1.36 -26.86 10.39
CA PRO A 288 -1.34 -25.58 9.70
C PRO A 288 -0.36 -24.62 10.39
N PRO A 289 0.35 -23.77 9.62
CA PRO A 289 1.24 -22.78 10.22
C PRO A 289 0.43 -21.70 10.93
N ASP A 290 0.98 -21.19 12.04
CA ASP A 290 0.51 -19.93 12.62
C ASP A 290 0.60 -18.79 11.58
N TRP A 291 -0.36 -17.87 11.58
CA TRP A 291 -0.47 -16.83 10.56
C TRP A 291 0.72 -15.87 10.55
N VAL A 292 1.33 -15.60 11.71
CA VAL A 292 2.54 -14.77 11.82
C VAL A 292 3.73 -15.52 11.23
N VAL A 293 3.87 -16.80 11.56
CA VAL A 293 4.91 -17.68 10.99
C VAL A 293 4.76 -17.76 9.47
N ALA A 294 3.55 -17.96 8.97
CA ALA A 294 3.25 -18.06 7.56
C ALA A 294 3.60 -16.76 6.82
N GLY A 295 3.13 -15.62 7.34
CA GLY A 295 3.39 -14.31 6.76
C GLY A 295 4.88 -13.95 6.71
N LEU A 296 5.61 -14.12 7.83
CA LEU A 296 7.04 -13.82 7.89
C LEU A 296 7.88 -14.78 7.05
N THR A 297 7.49 -16.06 6.98
CA THR A 297 8.16 -17.04 6.11
C THR A 297 7.91 -16.70 4.64
N GLY A 298 6.69 -16.33 4.26
CA GLY A 298 6.35 -15.92 2.90
C GLY A 298 7.09 -14.65 2.47
N LEU A 299 7.10 -13.61 3.31
CA LEU A 299 7.85 -12.37 3.07
C LEU A 299 9.36 -12.65 2.92
N SER A 300 9.90 -13.53 3.75
CA SER A 300 11.30 -13.96 3.64
C SER A 300 11.56 -14.73 2.35
N ALA A 301 10.64 -15.60 1.92
CA ALA A 301 10.75 -16.33 0.66
C ALA A 301 10.75 -15.39 -0.55
N ILE A 302 9.86 -14.38 -0.56
CA ILE A 302 9.84 -13.30 -1.56
C ILE A 302 11.17 -12.55 -1.58
N THR A 303 11.72 -12.22 -0.40
CA THR A 303 13.01 -11.52 -0.28
C THR A 303 14.15 -12.34 -0.87
N VAL A 304 14.20 -13.64 -0.55
CA VAL A 304 15.21 -14.56 -1.11
C VAL A 304 15.03 -14.70 -2.63
N ALA A 305 13.79 -14.82 -3.11
CA ALA A 305 13.51 -14.93 -4.54
C ALA A 305 13.93 -13.69 -5.32
N TRP A 306 13.60 -12.50 -4.81
CA TRP A 306 14.03 -11.23 -5.38
C TRP A 306 15.56 -11.11 -5.43
N LEU A 307 16.27 -11.42 -4.33
CA LEU A 307 17.73 -11.41 -4.30
C LEU A 307 18.33 -12.43 -5.29
N ALA A 308 17.81 -13.66 -5.31
CA ALA A 308 18.31 -14.72 -6.17
C ALA A 308 18.11 -14.39 -7.66
N TYR A 309 16.94 -13.84 -8.03
CA TYR A 309 16.68 -13.35 -9.38
C TYR A 309 17.63 -12.21 -9.75
N THR A 310 17.79 -11.22 -8.86
CA THR A 310 18.66 -10.06 -9.10
C THR A 310 20.11 -10.49 -9.36
N VAL A 311 20.64 -11.40 -8.53
CA VAL A 311 21.99 -11.93 -8.70
C VAL A 311 22.11 -12.72 -10.00
N ALA A 312 21.15 -13.61 -10.30
CA ALA A 312 21.17 -14.40 -11.53
C ALA A 312 21.09 -13.50 -12.77
N TYR A 313 20.27 -12.44 -12.74
CA TYR A 313 20.15 -11.47 -13.82
C TYR A 313 21.48 -10.74 -14.07
N VAL A 314 22.15 -10.25 -13.03
CA VAL A 314 23.45 -9.55 -13.16
C VAL A 314 24.58 -10.47 -13.61
N VAL A 315 24.51 -11.77 -13.31
CA VAL A 315 25.56 -12.73 -13.69
C VAL A 315 25.39 -13.25 -15.11
N VAL A 316 24.15 -13.39 -15.59
CA VAL A 316 23.83 -14.02 -16.88
C VAL A 316 23.49 -12.99 -17.98
N GLY A 317 22.91 -11.85 -17.61
CA GLY A 317 22.56 -10.75 -18.50
C GLY A 317 23.69 -9.75 -18.70
#